data_AF-A0A919GJS0-F1
#
_entry.id   AF-A0A919GJS0-F1
#
_cell.length_a   1.000
_cell.length_b   1.000
_cell.length_c   1.000
_cell.angle_alpha   90.00
_cell.angle_beta   90.00
_cell.angle_gamma   90.00
#
_symmetry.space_group_name_H-M   'P 1'
#
loop_
_entity.id
_entity.type
_entity.pdbx_description
1 polymer ?
#
loop_
_entity_poly.entity_id
_entity_poly.type
_entity_poly.pdbx_seq_one_letter_code
_entity_poly.pdbx_strand_id
1 'polypeptide(L)'
;MVGAYGVVFPATPAGTEAAVAGYEKKGIDVSAFTEPVADTENFRTFSYPITNYAADVTALMKPAMEDIYGNSAPVSGLDETNAQINLILDQ
;
A
#
# COMPACT_ATOMS: atom_id res chain seq x y z
N MET A 1 2.56 18.21 -18.79
CA MET A 1 2.25 17.44 -17.56
C MET A 1 2.75 16.02 -17.71
N VAL A 2 3.42 15.45 -16.70
CA VAL A 2 3.98 14.10 -16.77
C VAL A 2 2.90 13.02 -16.98
N GLY A 3 1.67 13.25 -16.50
CA GLY A 3 0.52 12.35 -16.73
C GLY A 3 0.16 12.12 -18.20
N ALA A 4 0.47 13.06 -19.10
CA ALA A 4 0.18 12.91 -20.53
C ALA A 4 1.02 11.81 -21.22
N TYR A 5 2.16 11.43 -20.63
CA TYR A 5 2.98 10.31 -21.11
C TYR A 5 2.46 8.95 -20.60
N GLY A 6 1.49 8.94 -19.67
CA GLY A 6 0.87 7.71 -19.16
C GLY A 6 1.85 6.77 -18.45
N VAL A 7 2.84 7.33 -17.73
CA VAL A 7 3.87 6.55 -17.01
C VAL A 7 3.63 6.56 -15.49
N VAL A 8 2.95 7.59 -14.97
CA VAL A 8 2.64 7.78 -13.54
C VAL A 8 1.30 8.49 -13.37
N PHE A 9 0.65 8.35 -12.22
CA PHE A 9 -0.50 9.16 -11.80
C PHE A 9 0.00 10.36 -10.96
N PRO A 10 -0.04 11.59 -11.47
CA PRO A 10 0.34 12.76 -10.69
C PRO A 10 -0.66 13.01 -9.55
N ALA A 11 -0.19 13.38 -8.36
CA ALA A 11 -1.03 13.53 -7.16
C ALA A 11 -2.06 14.68 -7.22
N THR A 12 -1.98 15.58 -8.20
CA THR A 12 -2.97 16.65 -8.40
C THR A 12 -4.21 16.12 -9.12
N PRO A 13 -5.44 16.55 -8.77
CA PRO A 13 -6.68 16.08 -9.43
C PRO A 13 -6.62 16.17 -10.97
N ALA A 14 -6.28 17.34 -11.51
CA ALA A 14 -6.14 17.55 -12.95
C ALA A 14 -5.07 16.66 -13.61
N GLY A 15 -4.04 16.27 -12.85
CA GLY A 15 -3.01 15.35 -13.30
C GLY A 15 -3.49 13.90 -13.37
N THR A 16 -4.23 13.45 -12.35
CA THR A 16 -4.88 12.13 -12.34
C THR A 16 -5.89 12.01 -13.47
N GLU A 17 -6.75 13.00 -13.67
CA GLU A 17 -7.73 13.03 -14.77
C GLU A 17 -7.05 12.95 -16.14
N ALA A 18 -5.96 13.70 -16.34
CA ALA A 18 -5.17 13.63 -17.56
C ALA A 18 -4.51 12.26 -17.79
N ALA A 19 -4.09 11.57 -16.72
CA ALA A 19 -3.55 10.22 -16.80
C ALA A 19 -4.64 9.19 -17.14
N VAL A 20 -5.81 9.26 -16.50
CA VAL A 20 -6.97 8.40 -16.80
C VAL A 20 -7.36 8.52 -18.27
N ALA A 21 -7.57 9.73 -18.76
CA ALA A 21 -7.88 9.98 -20.18
C ALA A 21 -6.77 9.47 -21.13
N GLY A 22 -5.51 9.49 -20.68
CA GLY A 22 -4.38 8.94 -21.43
C GLY A 22 -4.42 7.42 -21.56
N TYR A 23 -4.84 6.71 -20.51
CA TYR A 23 -5.02 5.25 -20.51
C TYR A 23 -6.28 4.82 -21.26
N GLU A 24 -7.39 5.55 -21.13
CA GLU A 24 -8.63 5.30 -21.88
C GLU A 24 -8.40 5.37 -23.40
N LYS A 25 -7.61 6.34 -23.88
CA LYS A 25 -7.22 6.42 -25.31
C LYS A 25 -6.43 5.20 -25.79
N LYS A 26 -5.79 4.47 -24.88
CA LYS A 26 -5.07 3.22 -25.16
C LYS A 26 -5.97 1.99 -24.97
N GLY A 27 -7.25 2.17 -24.63
CA GLY A 27 -8.20 1.09 -24.35
C GLY A 27 -7.93 0.37 -23.02
N ILE A 28 -7.22 1.01 -22.08
CA ILE A 28 -6.89 0.43 -20.78
C ILE A 28 -7.78 1.08 -19.72
N ASP A 29 -8.61 0.27 -19.06
CA ASP A 29 -9.35 0.69 -17.89
C ASP A 29 -8.43 0.70 -16.65
N VAL A 30 -8.38 1.83 -15.95
CA VAL A 30 -7.57 2.04 -14.74
C VAL A 30 -8.44 2.23 -13.49
N SER A 31 -9.75 2.00 -13.60
CA SER A 31 -10.72 2.12 -12.50
C SER A 31 -10.27 1.38 -11.23
N ALA A 32 -9.68 0.19 -11.37
CA ALA A 32 -9.13 -0.60 -10.26
C ALA A 32 -8.10 0.15 -9.39
N PHE A 33 -7.41 1.15 -9.94
CA PHE A 33 -6.41 1.96 -9.23
C PHE A 33 -6.92 3.33 -8.79
N THR A 34 -7.98 3.84 -9.41
CA THR A 34 -8.51 5.19 -9.12
C THR A 34 -9.73 5.17 -8.22
N GLU A 35 -10.61 4.17 -8.37
CA GLU A 35 -11.84 4.04 -7.58
C GLU A 35 -11.57 3.88 -6.06
N PRO A 36 -10.57 3.09 -5.60
CA PRO A 36 -10.24 3.01 -4.17
C PRO A 36 -9.93 4.35 -3.50
N VAL A 37 -9.42 5.32 -4.28
CA VAL A 37 -9.05 6.67 -3.83
C VAL A 37 -10.22 7.66 -3.99
N ALA A 38 -11.01 7.50 -5.07
CA ALA A 38 -12.10 8.41 -5.41
C ALA A 38 -13.38 8.15 -4.63
N ASP A 39 -13.62 6.91 -4.18
CA ASP A 39 -14.76 6.56 -3.34
C ASP A 39 -14.54 7.08 -1.91
N THR A 40 -15.06 8.29 -1.64
CA THR A 40 -14.98 8.92 -0.32
C THR A 40 -15.95 8.35 0.70
N GLU A 41 -16.94 7.55 0.28
CA GLU A 41 -17.91 6.92 1.17
C GLU A 41 -17.40 5.56 1.67
N ASN A 42 -16.80 4.76 0.78
CA ASN A 42 -16.20 3.47 1.11
C ASN A 42 -14.69 3.51 0.86
N PHE A 43 -14.00 4.41 1.56
CA PHE A 43 -12.57 4.61 1.39
C PHE A 43 -11.79 3.30 1.58
N ARG A 44 -11.07 2.85 0.54
CA ARG A 44 -10.33 1.56 0.56
C ARG A 44 -8.82 1.74 0.70
N THR A 45 -8.37 2.93 1.06
CA THR A 45 -6.93 3.21 1.23
C THR A 45 -6.57 3.41 2.70
N PHE A 46 -5.30 3.15 2.99
CA PHE A 46 -4.69 3.36 4.29
C PHE A 46 -3.36 4.06 4.08
N SER A 47 -2.93 4.84 5.08
CA SER A 47 -1.60 5.45 5.06
C SER A 47 -0.54 4.36 5.09
N TYR A 48 0.39 4.39 4.14
CA TYR A 48 1.55 3.52 4.21
C TYR A 48 2.36 3.84 5.48
N PRO A 49 2.76 2.85 6.27
CA PRO A 49 3.48 3.08 7.52
C PRO A 49 4.85 3.72 7.24
N ILE A 50 5.17 4.79 7.98
CA ILE A 50 6.45 5.50 7.91
C ILE A 50 7.11 5.40 9.28
N THR A 51 8.33 4.86 9.34
CA THR A 51 9.11 4.70 10.57
C THR A 51 10.60 4.76 10.29
N ASN A 52 11.39 5.21 11.26
CA ASN A 52 12.86 5.16 11.20
C ASN A 52 13.40 3.73 11.33
N TYR A 53 12.57 2.79 11.80
CA TYR A 53 12.95 1.40 12.07
C TYR A 53 12.39 0.43 11.02
N ALA A 54 12.20 0.89 9.78
CA ALA A 54 11.52 0.12 8.74
C ALA A 54 12.22 -1.21 8.41
N ALA A 55 13.56 -1.24 8.48
CA ALA A 55 14.35 -2.45 8.28
C ALA A 55 14.07 -3.49 9.38
N ASP A 56 14.02 -3.07 10.64
CA ASP A 56 13.78 -3.95 11.79
C ASP A 56 12.34 -4.47 11.79
N VAL A 57 11.37 -3.59 11.54
CA VAL A 57 9.95 -3.98 11.37
C VAL A 57 9.79 -5.02 10.26
N THR A 58 10.47 -4.82 9.12
CA THR A 58 10.43 -5.78 8.00
C THR A 58 11.09 -7.10 8.37
N ALA A 59 12.21 -7.06 9.09
CA ALA A 59 12.94 -8.26 9.53
C ALA A 59 12.11 -9.14 10.48
N LEU A 60 11.19 -8.54 11.25
CA LEU A 60 10.26 -9.25 12.13
C LEU A 60 8.99 -9.72 11.40
N MET A 61 8.36 -8.84 10.63
CA MET A 61 7.08 -9.15 9.98
C MET A 61 7.21 -10.18 8.87
N LYS A 62 8.30 -10.14 8.11
CA LYS A 62 8.46 -11.00 6.93
C LYS A 62 8.47 -12.50 7.29
N PRO A 63 9.31 -12.99 8.23
CA PRO A 63 9.26 -14.39 8.63
C PRO A 63 7.93 -14.77 9.28
N ALA A 64 7.35 -13.91 10.13
CA ALA A 64 6.06 -14.19 10.76
C ALA A 64 4.94 -14.41 9.73
N MET A 65 4.90 -13.59 8.67
CA MET A 65 3.94 -13.76 7.58
C MET A 65 4.26 -15.00 6.73
N GLU A 66 5.54 -15.28 6.45
CA GLU A 66 5.96 -16.49 5.73
C GLU A 66 5.51 -17.78 6.47
N ASP A 67 5.65 -17.82 7.80
CA ASP A 67 5.21 -18.96 8.62
C ASP A 67 3.67 -19.12 8.60
N ILE A 68 2.93 -18.02 8.64
CA ILE A 68 1.46 -18.04 8.55
C ILE A 68 1.01 -18.52 7.17
N TYR A 69 1.58 -17.97 6.09
CA TYR A 69 1.25 -18.38 4.73
C TYR A 69 1.66 -19.83 4.44
N GLY A 70 2.75 -20.29 5.05
CA GLY A 70 3.20 -21.68 5.02
C GLY A 70 2.40 -22.61 5.93
N ASN A 71 1.36 -22.12 6.62
CA ASN A 71 0.56 -22.85 7.59
C ASN A 71 1.42 -23.54 8.68
N SER A 72 2.57 -22.94 8.98
CA SER A 72 3.54 -23.38 9.99
C SER A 72 3.34 -22.67 11.34
N ALA A 73 2.63 -21.53 11.35
CA ALA A 73 2.23 -20.82 12.56
C ALA A 73 0.76 -20.33 12.47
N PRO A 74 0.04 -20.26 13.61
CA PRO A 74 -1.28 -19.64 13.65
C PRO A 74 -1.17 -18.11 13.56
N VAL A 75 -2.22 -17.45 13.07
CA VAL A 75 -2.31 -15.98 12.99
C VAL A 75 -2.19 -15.30 14.36
N SER A 76 -2.49 -16.00 15.46
CA SER A 76 -2.30 -15.49 16.82
C SER A 76 -0.83 -15.22 17.16
N GLY A 77 0.13 -15.79 16.42
CA GLY A 77 1.55 -15.49 16.58
C GLY A 77 1.89 -14.01 16.28
N LEU A 78 1.03 -13.30 15.55
CA LEU A 78 1.22 -11.87 15.28
C LEU A 78 1.16 -11.00 16.54
N ASP A 79 0.53 -11.47 17.63
CA ASP A 79 0.51 -10.75 18.91
C ASP A 79 1.94 -10.59 19.47
N GLU A 80 2.76 -11.64 19.34
CA GLU A 80 4.17 -11.61 19.76
C GLU A 80 5.00 -10.71 18.85
N THR A 81 4.85 -10.84 17.53
CA THR A 81 5.54 -9.97 16.56
C THR A 81 5.20 -8.50 16.79
N ASN A 82 3.93 -8.19 17.09
CA ASN A 82 3.48 -6.83 17.41
C ASN A 82 4.14 -6.30 18.69
N ALA A 83 4.25 -7.12 19.74
CA ALA A 83 4.95 -6.72 20.97
C ALA A 83 6.44 -6.41 20.71
N GLN A 84 7.12 -7.21 19.88
CA GLN A 84 8.52 -6.98 19.49
C GLN A 84 8.69 -5.68 18.68
N ILE A 85 7.77 -5.41 17.76
CA ILE A 85 7.77 -4.16 16.97
C ILE A 85 7.57 -2.94 17.88
N ASN A 86 6.60 -2.98 18.80
CA ASN A 86 6.36 -1.88 19.72
C ASN A 86 7.59 -1.57 20.58
N LEU A 87 8.31 -2.60 21.04
CA LEU A 87 9.56 -2.43 21.78
C LEU A 87 10.66 -1.71 20.98
N ILE A 88 10.69 -1.88 19.66
CA ILE A 88 11.63 -1.15 18.78
C ILE A 88 11.18 0.30 18.60
N LEU A 89 9.88 0.53 18.45
CA LEU A 89 9.32 1.85 18.23
C LEU A 89 9.34 2.75 19.48
N ASP A 90 9.37 2.15 20.67
CA ASP A 90 9.42 2.86 21.96
C ASP A 90 10.83 3.36 22.36
N GLN A 91 11.84 3.16 21.52
CA GLN A 91 13.24 3.63 21.71
C GLN A 91 13.46 5.03 21.14
#